data_AF-A0A941LCA4-F1
#
_entry.id   AF-A0A941LCA4-F1
#
_cell.length_a   1.000
_cell.length_b   1.000
_cell.length_c   1.000
_cell.angle_alpha   90.00
_cell.angle_beta   90.00
_cell.angle_gamma   90.00
#
_symmetry.space_group_name_H-M   'P 1'
#
loop_
_entity.id
_entity.type
_entity.pdbx_description
1 polymer ?
#
loop_
_entity_poly.entity_id
_entity_poly.type
_entity_poly.pdbx_seq_one_letter_code
_entity_poly.pdbx_strand_id
1 'polypeptide(L)'
;MSNQRFRNDLNNNSDSDFDLDAYIDEQANAGDQNFEQEFDSHPTTKRNLLALSVILIPAVWFFLSDPFSIFSDDSNFTSSQAGQTIVVERPRPDVRVITAPAAPIPRQDFNFNFETGNGIADLGMSYTEYLAQLKEYGYLDYFGGSASTRLYQNNVPVEYIDQFGKAEVLNNFGSTSISRLYQNQVPFEYIQNLADAGLLENFGSTSISRLYQNQIPFDYIIGFKEAGILEDFGSTSISRLYQNNVPREYISELAEAGYLDNFGSTSIVRLHINQVPASFLKILDDKGLLDDMSSESVVTAYELEGQ
;
A
#
# COMPACT_ATOMS: atom_id res chain seq x y z
N MET A 1 58.45 -17.38 -58.89
CA MET A 1 57.31 -17.21 -59.81
C MET A 1 56.37 -16.16 -59.21
N SER A 2 55.98 -15.17 -60.04
CA SER A 2 54.79 -14.30 -59.98
C SER A 2 54.57 -13.47 -58.69
N ASN A 3 54.93 -12.19 -58.63
CA ASN A 3 54.41 -10.96 -59.29
C ASN A 3 53.47 -10.17 -58.36
N GLN A 4 53.88 -8.94 -58.06
CA GLN A 4 53.06 -7.86 -57.50
C GLN A 4 51.92 -7.48 -58.46
N ARG A 5 50.82 -6.94 -57.94
CA ARG A 5 50.27 -5.63 -58.37
C ARG A 5 49.01 -5.24 -57.59
N PHE A 6 49.07 -4.05 -56.99
CA PHE A 6 47.92 -3.22 -56.66
C PHE A 6 47.08 -2.96 -57.91
N ARG A 7 45.76 -3.01 -57.75
CA ARG A 7 44.80 -2.35 -58.64
C ARG A 7 43.86 -1.52 -57.76
N ASN A 8 44.02 -0.22 -57.90
CA ASN A 8 43.02 0.77 -57.56
C ASN A 8 42.10 0.98 -58.77
N ASP A 9 40.99 1.69 -58.53
CA ASP A 9 40.02 2.29 -59.47
C ASP A 9 38.84 1.33 -59.79
N LEU A 10 37.55 1.66 -59.64
CA LEU A 10 36.79 2.92 -59.78
C LEU A 10 35.45 2.79 -58.99
N ASN A 11 35.07 3.76 -58.16
CA ASN A 11 34.09 4.82 -58.46
C ASN A 11 32.62 4.35 -58.61
N ASN A 12 31.78 4.55 -57.58
CA ASN A 12 30.60 5.46 -57.59
C ASN A 12 29.62 5.17 -56.45
N ASN A 13 29.36 6.22 -55.68
CA ASN A 13 28.09 6.66 -55.10
C ASN A 13 27.11 5.70 -54.39
N SER A 14 26.62 6.27 -53.29
CA SER A 14 25.32 6.10 -52.62
C SER A 14 25.11 4.83 -51.80
N ASP A 15 24.68 5.12 -50.57
CA ASP A 15 24.03 4.26 -49.59
C ASP A 15 24.96 3.34 -48.78
N SER A 16 25.21 3.79 -47.55
CA SER A 16 25.59 2.93 -46.43
C SER A 16 24.40 2.04 -46.10
N ASP A 17 24.09 1.09 -46.98
CA ASP A 17 23.21 0.00 -46.62
C ASP A 17 23.95 -0.85 -45.58
N PHE A 18 23.32 -0.97 -44.42
CA PHE A 18 23.78 -1.82 -43.35
C PHE A 18 23.77 -3.27 -43.86
N ASP A 19 24.95 -3.82 -44.11
CA ASP A 19 25.12 -5.19 -44.57
C ASP A 19 24.85 -6.14 -43.40
N LEU A 20 23.58 -6.53 -43.25
CA LEU A 20 23.07 -7.34 -42.14
C LEU A 20 23.82 -8.67 -42.05
N ASP A 21 24.22 -9.23 -43.18
CA ASP A 21 24.94 -10.50 -43.28
C ASP A 21 26.37 -10.35 -42.70
N ALA A 22 27.05 -9.24 -42.98
CA ALA A 22 28.37 -8.96 -42.41
C ALA A 22 28.29 -8.71 -40.89
N TYR A 23 27.23 -8.03 -40.42
CA TYR A 23 27.01 -7.83 -38.98
C TYR A 23 26.66 -9.12 -38.25
N ILE A 24 25.90 -10.02 -38.88
CA ILE A 24 25.56 -11.33 -38.32
C ILE A 24 26.80 -12.23 -38.26
N ASP A 25 27.66 -12.23 -39.30
CA ASP A 25 28.92 -12.97 -39.29
C ASP A 25 29.91 -12.42 -38.25
N GLU A 26 29.91 -11.12 -38.01
CA GLU A 26 30.73 -10.48 -36.98
C GLU A 26 30.22 -10.79 -35.56
N GLN A 27 28.90 -10.78 -35.33
CA GLN A 27 28.30 -11.24 -34.06
C GLN A 27 28.50 -12.75 -33.83
N ALA A 28 28.46 -13.56 -34.88
CA ALA A 28 28.63 -15.00 -34.78
C ALA A 28 30.08 -15.42 -34.48
N ASN A 29 31.07 -14.62 -34.92
CA ASN A 29 32.49 -14.90 -34.70
C ASN A 29 33.12 -14.11 -33.53
N ALA A 30 32.44 -13.11 -32.96
CA ALA A 30 32.90 -12.39 -31.78
C ALA A 30 32.79 -13.19 -30.46
N GLY A 31 32.34 -14.45 -30.52
CA GLY A 31 32.09 -15.30 -29.37
C GLY A 31 33.29 -16.07 -28.82
N ASP A 32 34.51 -15.86 -29.32
CA ASP A 32 35.63 -16.70 -28.90
C ASP A 32 36.97 -15.96 -28.97
N GLN A 33 37.33 -15.20 -27.91
CA GLN A 33 38.68 -15.11 -27.30
C GLN A 33 38.65 -14.38 -25.93
N ASN A 34 38.73 -15.17 -24.86
CA ASN A 34 39.39 -14.94 -23.57
C ASN A 34 39.06 -13.68 -22.73
N PHE A 35 38.17 -13.85 -21.76
CA PHE A 35 38.37 -13.34 -20.40
C PHE A 35 38.18 -14.50 -19.41
N GLU A 36 39.25 -15.27 -19.20
CA GLU A 36 39.35 -16.10 -18.00
C GLU A 36 39.63 -15.17 -16.81
N GLN A 37 38.61 -14.97 -15.98
CA GLN A 37 38.80 -14.74 -14.56
C GLN A 37 37.65 -15.41 -13.79
N GLU A 38 37.85 -16.72 -13.60
CA GLU A 38 37.50 -17.51 -12.41
C GLU A 38 36.21 -17.13 -11.66
N PHE A 39 35.10 -17.78 -12.00
CA PHE A 39 34.12 -18.26 -11.02
C PHE A 39 33.41 -19.49 -11.58
N ASP A 40 33.82 -20.65 -11.09
CA ASP A 40 33.26 -21.95 -11.43
C ASP A 40 31.84 -22.08 -10.85
N SER A 41 30.80 -21.98 -11.69
CA SER A 41 29.51 -22.62 -11.42
C SER A 41 28.66 -22.72 -12.70
N HIS A 42 28.46 -23.95 -13.18
CA HIS A 42 27.71 -24.25 -14.38
C HIS A 42 26.19 -23.97 -14.21
N PRO A 43 25.53 -23.20 -15.10
CA PRO A 43 24.07 -23.05 -15.09
C PRO A 43 23.43 -24.13 -15.97
N THR A 44 22.85 -25.16 -15.34
CA THR A 44 22.04 -26.15 -16.06
C THR A 44 20.61 -25.64 -16.22
N THR A 45 20.05 -25.79 -17.42
CA THR A 45 18.70 -25.36 -17.84
C THR A 45 17.56 -25.90 -16.97
N LYS A 46 17.83 -26.85 -16.06
CA LYS A 46 16.88 -27.36 -15.06
C LYS A 46 16.74 -26.45 -13.83
N ARG A 47 17.74 -25.62 -13.50
CA ARG A 47 17.68 -24.68 -12.35
C ARG A 47 16.85 -23.42 -12.65
N ASN A 48 16.81 -22.95 -13.90
CA ASN A 48 15.99 -21.78 -14.27
C ASN A 48 14.48 -22.07 -14.26
N LEU A 49 14.05 -23.29 -14.60
CA LEU A 49 12.63 -23.69 -14.48
C LEU A 49 12.20 -23.90 -13.02
N LEU A 50 13.10 -24.42 -12.18
CA LEU A 50 12.85 -24.52 -10.74
C LEU A 50 12.78 -23.14 -10.07
N ALA A 51 13.67 -22.21 -10.40
CA ALA A 51 13.62 -20.84 -9.90
C ALA A 51 12.34 -20.09 -10.35
N LEU A 52 11.90 -20.28 -11.59
CA LEU A 52 10.61 -19.73 -12.06
C LEU A 52 9.40 -20.39 -11.36
N SER A 53 9.46 -21.69 -11.06
CA SER A 53 8.39 -22.38 -10.32
C SER A 53 8.29 -21.94 -8.85
N VAL A 54 9.41 -21.64 -8.20
CA VAL A 54 9.44 -21.16 -6.80
C VAL A 54 8.89 -19.73 -6.66
N ILE A 55 8.89 -18.94 -7.74
CA ILE A 55 8.38 -17.56 -7.73
C ILE A 55 6.94 -17.47 -8.26
N LEU A 56 6.59 -18.24 -9.28
CA LEU A 56 5.25 -18.19 -9.88
C LEU A 56 4.18 -18.94 -9.07
N ILE A 57 4.54 -20.05 -8.40
CA ILE A 57 3.55 -20.84 -7.64
C ILE A 57 3.04 -20.09 -6.40
N PRO A 58 3.87 -19.41 -5.58
CA PRO A 58 3.36 -18.63 -4.44
C PRO A 58 2.60 -17.38 -4.88
N ALA A 59 3.02 -16.72 -5.96
CA ALA A 59 2.32 -15.54 -6.47
C ALA A 59 0.92 -15.90 -6.97
N VAL A 60 0.79 -16.98 -7.75
CA VAL A 60 -0.53 -17.45 -8.22
C VAL A 60 -1.38 -17.99 -7.06
N TRP A 61 -0.79 -18.64 -6.04
CA TRP A 61 -1.53 -19.04 -4.83
C TRP A 61 -2.00 -17.83 -4.00
N PHE A 62 -1.18 -16.78 -3.85
CA PHE A 62 -1.55 -15.55 -3.13
C PHE A 62 -2.63 -14.72 -3.85
N PHE A 63 -2.75 -14.83 -5.18
CA PHE A 63 -3.80 -14.15 -5.96
C PHE A 63 -5.09 -14.99 -6.12
N LEU A 64 -5.06 -16.31 -5.90
CA LEU A 64 -6.25 -17.18 -5.98
C LEU A 64 -6.78 -17.71 -4.64
N SER A 65 -5.98 -17.71 -3.58
CA SER A 65 -6.44 -18.03 -2.23
C SER A 65 -6.61 -16.74 -1.45
N ASP A 66 -7.78 -16.56 -0.84
CA ASP A 66 -8.07 -15.48 0.11
C ASP A 66 -7.25 -15.76 1.38
N PRO A 67 -6.08 -15.12 1.58
CA PRO A 67 -5.11 -15.57 2.59
C PRO A 67 -5.56 -15.24 4.03
N PHE A 68 -6.75 -14.65 4.19
CA PHE A 68 -7.35 -14.27 5.45
C PHE A 68 -8.59 -15.11 5.84
N SER A 69 -9.00 -16.07 5.01
CA SER A 69 -10.09 -17.00 5.34
C SER A 69 -9.80 -17.91 6.54
N ILE A 70 -8.53 -17.99 6.98
CA ILE A 70 -8.10 -18.75 8.18
C ILE A 70 -8.29 -17.95 9.47
N PHE A 71 -8.53 -16.64 9.38
CA PHE A 71 -8.79 -15.77 10.54
C PHE A 71 -10.23 -15.27 10.61
N SER A 72 -11.09 -15.72 9.69
CA SER A 72 -12.51 -15.39 9.62
C SER A 72 -13.40 -16.60 9.96
N ASP A 73 -13.08 -17.34 11.02
CA ASP A 73 -14.03 -18.31 11.58
C ASP A 73 -14.72 -17.67 12.80
N ASP A 74 -15.86 -17.05 12.52
CA ASP A 74 -16.85 -16.64 13.51
C ASP A 74 -17.49 -17.91 14.11
N SER A 75 -16.85 -18.51 15.10
CA SER A 75 -17.54 -19.48 15.97
C SER A 75 -17.01 -19.52 17.41
N ASN A 76 -17.75 -18.83 18.28
CA ASN A 76 -17.92 -19.11 19.71
C ASN A 76 -16.67 -19.13 20.62
N PHE A 77 -16.13 -17.95 20.94
CA PHE A 77 -15.45 -17.78 22.23
C PHE A 77 -16.49 -17.40 23.29
N THR A 78 -16.98 -18.43 24.00
CA THR A 78 -17.90 -18.24 25.12
C THR A 78 -17.12 -17.76 26.34
N SER A 79 -17.30 -16.49 26.72
CA SER A 79 -16.79 -15.96 27.98
C SER A 79 -17.59 -16.56 29.14
N SER A 80 -16.93 -17.37 29.96
CA SER A 80 -17.48 -17.95 31.17
C SER A 80 -17.44 -16.95 32.34
N GLN A 81 -18.58 -16.90 33.06
CA GLN A 81 -18.77 -16.52 34.46
C GLN A 81 -18.55 -15.06 34.92
N ALA A 82 -19.70 -14.36 34.96
CA ALA A 82 -20.27 -13.65 36.12
C ALA A 82 -19.38 -13.41 37.36
N GLY A 83 -18.93 -12.16 37.52
CA GLY A 83 -18.60 -11.55 38.80
C GLY A 83 -19.42 -10.26 38.96
N GLN A 84 -20.26 -10.19 40.00
CA GLN A 84 -21.13 -9.06 40.29
C GLN A 84 -20.31 -7.80 40.61
N THR A 85 -20.61 -6.68 39.93
CA THR A 85 -20.14 -5.35 40.34
C THR A 85 -21.33 -4.49 40.75
N ILE A 86 -21.27 -3.99 41.97
CA ILE A 86 -22.29 -3.14 42.60
C ILE A 86 -22.24 -1.75 41.95
N VAL A 87 -23.33 -1.32 41.33
CA VAL A 87 -23.48 0.01 40.73
C VAL A 87 -23.74 1.03 41.84
N VAL A 88 -22.78 1.94 42.07
CA VAL A 88 -22.99 3.14 42.90
C VAL A 88 -23.19 4.33 41.96
N GLU A 89 -24.43 4.79 41.86
CA GLU A 89 -24.83 5.92 41.01
C GLU A 89 -24.48 7.25 41.70
N ARG A 90 -23.64 8.08 41.06
CA ARG A 90 -23.39 9.48 41.47
C ARG A 90 -24.14 10.43 40.53
N PRO A 91 -24.90 11.42 41.04
CA PRO A 91 -25.63 12.35 40.19
C PRO A 91 -24.66 13.31 39.46
N ARG A 92 -24.83 13.45 38.14
CA ARG A 92 -24.09 14.40 37.29
C ARG A 92 -24.72 15.80 37.39
N PRO A 93 -23.94 16.89 37.50
CA PRO A 93 -24.47 18.24 37.40
C PRO A 93 -24.89 18.55 35.96
N ASP A 94 -26.09 19.10 35.81
CA ASP A 94 -26.72 19.50 34.54
C ASP A 94 -26.11 20.83 34.05
N VAL A 95 -25.17 20.76 33.11
CA VAL A 95 -24.59 21.95 32.45
C VAL A 95 -25.27 22.11 31.09
N ARG A 96 -26.15 23.11 30.99
CA ARG A 96 -26.77 23.50 29.72
C ARG A 96 -25.73 24.21 28.84
N VAL A 97 -25.21 23.48 27.85
CA VAL A 97 -24.43 24.05 26.75
C VAL A 97 -25.43 24.69 25.77
N ILE A 98 -25.39 26.02 25.64
CA ILE A 98 -26.13 26.73 24.59
C ILE A 98 -25.24 26.71 23.34
N THR A 99 -25.45 25.73 22.46
CA THR A 99 -24.80 25.68 21.16
C THR A 99 -25.51 26.66 20.22
N ALA A 100 -24.78 27.67 19.72
CA ALA A 100 -25.24 28.48 18.61
C ALA A 100 -25.42 27.57 17.37
N PRO A 101 -26.49 27.73 16.57
CA PRO A 101 -26.67 26.93 15.37
C PRO A 101 -25.55 27.23 14.37
N ALA A 102 -24.88 26.16 13.90
CA ALA A 102 -23.90 26.27 12.82
C ALA A 102 -24.55 26.86 11.58
N ALA A 103 -23.87 27.81 10.92
CA ALA A 103 -24.32 28.36 9.66
C ALA A 103 -24.46 27.24 8.62
N PRO A 104 -25.55 27.21 7.83
CA PRO A 104 -25.74 26.20 6.79
C PRO A 104 -24.71 26.44 5.68
N ILE A 105 -23.67 25.62 5.64
CA ILE A 105 -22.85 25.44 4.44
C ILE A 105 -23.71 24.60 3.48
N PRO A 106 -23.97 25.05 2.24
CA PRO A 106 -24.63 24.20 1.25
C PRO A 106 -23.69 23.04 0.91
N ARG A 107 -23.87 21.89 1.57
CA ARG A 107 -23.34 20.62 1.09
C ARG A 107 -24.26 20.14 -0.03
N GLN A 108 -23.78 20.11 -1.26
CA GLN A 108 -24.41 19.29 -2.28
C GLN A 108 -23.99 17.85 -1.99
N ASP A 109 -24.87 17.12 -1.30
CA ASP A 109 -24.68 15.72 -0.94
C ASP A 109 -24.73 14.83 -2.18
N PHE A 110 -23.64 14.80 -2.96
CA PHE A 110 -23.39 13.72 -3.91
C PHE A 110 -22.75 12.57 -3.14
N ASN A 111 -23.53 11.90 -2.29
CA ASN A 111 -23.02 10.73 -1.56
C ASN A 111 -23.17 9.50 -2.47
N PHE A 112 -22.06 9.04 -3.05
CA PHE A 112 -22.03 7.78 -3.77
C PHE A 112 -22.09 6.64 -2.75
N ASN A 113 -23.30 6.16 -2.47
CA ASN A 113 -23.54 5.15 -1.45
C ASN A 113 -23.29 3.77 -2.06
N PHE A 114 -22.17 3.13 -1.70
CA PHE A 114 -21.95 1.73 -2.01
C PHE A 114 -22.96 0.91 -1.18
N GLU A 115 -24.01 0.39 -1.82
CA GLU A 115 -24.96 -0.49 -1.13
C GLU A 115 -24.20 -1.71 -0.56
N THR A 116 -24.49 -2.06 0.70
CA THR A 116 -23.86 -3.20 1.39
C THR A 116 -24.43 -4.50 0.82
N GLY A 117 -23.98 -4.88 -0.36
CA GLY A 117 -24.43 -6.06 -1.08
C GLY A 117 -24.08 -6.02 -2.57
N ASN A 118 -23.05 -6.79 -2.95
CA ASN A 118 -22.71 -7.24 -4.29
C ASN A 118 -22.21 -6.22 -5.32
N GLY A 119 -20.88 -6.22 -5.49
CA GLY A 119 -20.23 -6.01 -6.78
C GLY A 119 -20.22 -4.58 -7.28
N ILE A 120 -19.31 -4.31 -8.21
CA ILE A 120 -19.33 -3.07 -8.96
C ILE A 120 -20.42 -3.20 -10.02
N ALA A 121 -21.44 -2.35 -9.97
CA ALA A 121 -22.49 -2.33 -10.98
C ALA A 121 -21.90 -2.04 -12.36
N ASP A 122 -22.40 -2.74 -13.38
CA ASP A 122 -22.14 -2.37 -14.77
C ASP A 122 -22.66 -0.95 -15.03
N LEU A 123 -21.92 -0.17 -15.82
CA LEU A 123 -22.30 1.22 -16.11
C LEU A 123 -23.60 1.33 -16.91
N GLY A 124 -24.03 0.23 -17.55
CA GLY A 124 -25.27 0.20 -18.34
C GLY A 124 -25.23 1.12 -19.57
N MET A 125 -24.04 1.52 -20.01
CA MET A 125 -23.84 2.46 -21.10
C MET A 125 -22.69 2.03 -22.02
N SER A 126 -22.76 2.46 -23.29
CA SER A 126 -21.68 2.23 -24.26
C SER A 126 -20.45 3.10 -23.96
N TYR A 127 -19.28 2.67 -24.45
CA TYR A 127 -18.05 3.45 -24.30
C TYR A 127 -18.15 4.86 -24.93
N THR A 128 -18.86 4.99 -26.06
CA THR A 128 -19.05 6.30 -26.71
C THR A 128 -19.89 7.24 -25.85
N GLU A 129 -20.92 6.73 -25.18
CA GLU A 129 -21.72 7.52 -24.22
C GLU A 129 -20.88 7.89 -22.99
N TYR A 130 -20.03 6.98 -22.52
CA TYR A 130 -19.11 7.26 -21.41
C TYR A 130 -18.11 8.38 -21.75
N LEU A 131 -17.55 8.37 -22.96
CA LEU A 131 -16.68 9.45 -23.44
C LEU A 131 -17.43 10.79 -23.58
N ALA A 132 -18.70 10.74 -23.98
CA ALA A 132 -19.55 11.93 -24.05
C ALA A 132 -19.80 12.51 -22.64
N GLN A 133 -20.05 11.67 -21.63
CA GLN A 133 -20.15 12.12 -20.23
C GLN A 133 -18.82 12.69 -19.73
N LEU A 134 -17.69 12.00 -19.93
CA LEU A 134 -16.38 12.55 -19.54
C LEU A 134 -16.12 13.92 -20.17
N LYS A 135 -16.58 14.14 -21.41
CA LYS A 135 -16.48 15.44 -22.08
C LYS A 135 -17.37 16.49 -21.44
N GLU A 136 -18.61 16.14 -21.14
CA GLU A 136 -19.59 17.03 -20.50
C GLU A 136 -19.09 17.53 -19.13
N TYR A 137 -18.48 16.64 -18.36
CA TYR A 137 -17.86 16.96 -17.07
C TYR A 137 -16.47 17.61 -17.18
N GLY A 138 -15.90 17.73 -18.39
CA GLY A 138 -14.59 18.36 -18.62
C GLY A 138 -13.37 17.48 -18.33
N TYR A 139 -13.54 16.18 -18.15
CA TYR A 139 -12.47 15.23 -17.83
C TYR A 139 -11.91 14.46 -19.04
N LEU A 140 -12.55 14.56 -20.21
CA LEU A 140 -12.12 13.81 -21.40
C LEU A 140 -10.66 14.10 -21.79
N ASP A 141 -10.29 15.39 -21.84
CA ASP A 141 -8.94 15.82 -22.21
C ASP A 141 -7.92 15.52 -21.09
N TYR A 142 -8.37 15.48 -19.83
CA TYR A 142 -7.53 15.16 -18.68
C TYR A 142 -7.03 13.70 -18.72
N PHE A 143 -7.91 12.76 -19.01
CA PHE A 143 -7.58 11.33 -19.03
C PHE A 143 -6.98 10.88 -20.37
N GLY A 144 -7.42 11.46 -21.49
CA GLY A 144 -7.07 10.96 -22.81
C GLY A 144 -7.58 9.53 -23.06
N GLY A 145 -7.23 8.95 -24.22
CA GLY A 145 -7.80 7.69 -24.70
C GLY A 145 -7.59 6.51 -23.75
N SER A 146 -6.33 6.15 -23.47
CA SER A 146 -6.01 4.95 -22.68
C SER A 146 -6.52 5.00 -21.25
N ALA A 147 -6.50 6.16 -20.61
CA ALA A 147 -6.98 6.29 -19.23
C ALA A 147 -8.51 6.27 -19.19
N SER A 148 -9.20 6.91 -20.15
CA SER A 148 -10.66 6.83 -20.30
C SER A 148 -11.14 5.40 -20.58
N THR A 149 -10.42 4.65 -21.45
CA THR A 149 -10.71 3.23 -21.68
C THR A 149 -10.60 2.42 -20.38
N ARG A 150 -9.57 2.67 -19.57
CA ARG A 150 -9.37 1.98 -18.30
C ARG A 150 -10.52 2.27 -17.32
N LEU A 151 -10.87 3.54 -17.15
CA LEU A 151 -11.96 3.92 -16.24
C LEU A 151 -13.28 3.23 -16.64
N TYR A 152 -13.61 3.23 -17.93
CA TYR A 152 -14.77 2.52 -18.47
C TYR A 152 -14.71 1.00 -18.22
N GLN A 153 -13.59 0.35 -18.55
CA GLN A 153 -13.43 -1.11 -18.38
C GLN A 153 -13.47 -1.55 -16.91
N ASN A 154 -13.15 -0.64 -15.98
CA ASN A 154 -13.23 -0.89 -14.55
C ASN A 154 -14.55 -0.36 -13.96
N ASN A 155 -15.55 -0.07 -14.81
CA ASN A 155 -16.89 0.38 -14.48
C ASN A 155 -16.94 1.62 -13.58
N VAL A 156 -15.95 2.52 -13.67
CA VAL A 156 -15.88 3.72 -12.83
C VAL A 156 -16.86 4.78 -13.35
N PRO A 157 -17.90 5.17 -12.59
CA PRO A 157 -18.83 6.20 -13.00
C PRO A 157 -18.14 7.56 -13.09
N VAL A 158 -18.57 8.40 -14.04
CA VAL A 158 -18.04 9.76 -14.18
C VAL A 158 -18.37 10.59 -12.94
N GLU A 159 -19.48 10.31 -12.28
CA GLU A 159 -19.89 10.95 -11.02
C GLU A 159 -18.89 10.68 -9.89
N TYR A 160 -18.33 9.47 -9.81
CA TYR A 160 -17.30 9.16 -8.80
C TYR A 160 -16.01 9.94 -9.08
N ILE A 161 -15.62 10.06 -10.35
CA ILE A 161 -14.48 10.88 -10.79
C ILE A 161 -14.72 12.36 -10.47
N ASP A 162 -15.94 12.84 -10.70
CA ASP A 162 -16.32 14.24 -10.50
C ASP A 162 -16.18 14.69 -9.05
N GLN A 163 -16.35 13.79 -8.08
CA GLN A 163 -16.08 14.09 -6.67
C GLN A 163 -14.61 14.50 -6.44
N PHE A 164 -13.64 13.83 -7.09
CA PHE A 164 -12.22 14.20 -7.01
C PHE A 164 -11.93 15.53 -7.70
N GLY A 165 -12.59 15.78 -8.84
CA GLY A 165 -12.44 17.04 -9.57
C GLY A 165 -12.95 18.24 -8.78
N LYS A 166 -14.15 18.13 -8.21
CA LYS A 166 -14.76 19.17 -7.35
C LYS A 166 -13.97 19.48 -6.09
N ALA A 167 -13.29 18.49 -5.54
CA ALA A 167 -12.42 18.64 -4.38
C ALA A 167 -10.99 19.08 -4.74
N GLU A 168 -10.69 19.28 -6.02
CA GLU A 168 -9.36 19.68 -6.51
C GLU A 168 -8.23 18.69 -6.15
N VAL A 169 -8.56 17.41 -5.88
CA VAL A 169 -7.60 16.34 -5.55
C VAL A 169 -7.38 15.37 -6.71
N LEU A 170 -7.98 15.63 -7.88
CA LEU A 170 -7.90 14.74 -9.04
C LEU A 170 -6.45 14.53 -9.52
N ASN A 171 -5.58 15.52 -9.36
CA ASN A 171 -4.15 15.45 -9.69
C ASN A 171 -3.37 14.44 -8.82
N ASN A 172 -3.86 14.11 -7.61
CA ASN A 172 -3.28 13.06 -6.77
C ASN A 172 -3.58 11.66 -7.29
N PHE A 173 -4.56 11.51 -8.20
CA PHE A 173 -5.06 10.20 -8.62
C PHE A 173 -5.15 10.05 -10.15
N GLY A 174 -4.26 9.23 -10.71
CA GLY A 174 -4.42 8.75 -12.09
C GLY A 174 -5.55 7.72 -12.24
N SER A 175 -5.92 7.38 -13.48
CA SER A 175 -7.02 6.43 -13.76
C SER A 175 -6.88 5.09 -13.05
N THR A 176 -5.65 4.57 -12.92
CA THR A 176 -5.40 3.29 -12.23
C THR A 176 -5.72 3.40 -10.74
N SER A 177 -5.41 4.54 -10.12
CA SER A 177 -5.70 4.79 -8.71
C SER A 177 -7.19 4.95 -8.48
N ILE A 178 -7.88 5.73 -9.31
CA ILE A 178 -9.33 5.94 -9.22
C ILE A 178 -10.06 4.60 -9.42
N SER A 179 -9.69 3.83 -10.46
CA SER A 179 -10.26 2.49 -10.68
C SER A 179 -10.06 1.59 -9.47
N ARG A 180 -8.88 1.60 -8.85
CA ARG A 180 -8.63 0.80 -7.64
C ARG A 180 -9.50 1.24 -6.47
N LEU A 181 -9.57 2.53 -6.19
CA LEU A 181 -10.38 3.06 -5.08
C LEU A 181 -11.85 2.69 -5.25
N TYR A 182 -12.38 2.88 -6.46
CA TYR A 182 -13.74 2.51 -6.80
C TYR A 182 -13.98 1.00 -6.69
N GLN A 183 -13.05 0.18 -7.21
CA GLN A 183 -13.15 -1.28 -7.12
C GLN A 183 -13.14 -1.82 -5.70
N ASN A 184 -12.38 -1.17 -4.82
CA ASN A 184 -12.34 -1.49 -3.40
C ASN A 184 -13.44 -0.76 -2.60
N GLN A 185 -14.41 -0.17 -3.30
CA GLN A 185 -15.59 0.50 -2.74
C GLN A 185 -15.22 1.56 -1.70
N VAL A 186 -14.13 2.28 -1.93
CA VAL A 186 -13.69 3.35 -1.04
C VAL A 186 -14.58 4.57 -1.30
N PRO A 187 -15.40 5.00 -0.30
CA PRO A 187 -16.24 6.18 -0.43
C PRO A 187 -15.37 7.42 -0.57
N PHE A 188 -15.81 8.36 -1.41
CA PHE A 188 -15.10 9.60 -1.60
C PHE A 188 -14.96 10.39 -0.29
N GLU A 189 -15.95 10.31 0.61
CA GLU A 189 -15.86 10.93 1.94
C GLU A 189 -14.63 10.48 2.73
N TYR A 190 -14.24 9.19 2.63
CA TYR A 190 -13.02 8.71 3.28
C TYR A 190 -11.76 9.33 2.67
N ILE A 191 -11.73 9.50 1.35
CA ILE A 191 -10.64 10.14 0.63
C ILE A 191 -10.57 11.64 0.95
N GLN A 192 -11.72 12.31 1.04
CA GLN A 192 -11.83 13.71 1.43
C GLN A 192 -11.30 13.94 2.85
N ASN A 193 -11.64 13.07 3.80
CA ASN A 193 -11.10 13.17 5.17
C ASN A 193 -9.58 13.07 5.20
N LEU A 194 -8.99 12.19 4.37
CA LEU A 194 -7.54 12.11 4.21
C LEU A 194 -6.97 13.39 3.55
N ALA A 195 -7.66 13.96 2.57
CA ALA A 195 -7.28 15.22 1.94
C ALA A 195 -7.28 16.40 2.91
N ASP A 196 -8.35 16.55 3.70
CA ASP A 196 -8.50 17.63 4.67
C ASP A 196 -7.45 17.54 5.78
N ALA A 197 -7.03 16.32 6.12
CA ALA A 197 -5.92 16.08 7.03
C ALA A 197 -4.54 16.14 6.36
N GLY A 198 -4.43 16.44 5.05
CA GLY A 198 -3.16 16.51 4.33
C GLY A 198 -2.41 15.17 4.29
N LEU A 199 -3.14 14.05 4.25
CA LEU A 199 -2.61 12.68 4.29
C LEU A 199 -2.51 12.01 2.90
N LEU A 200 -2.94 12.68 1.84
CA LEU A 200 -2.94 12.08 0.49
C LEU A 200 -1.53 11.81 -0.04
N GLU A 201 -0.53 12.56 0.40
CA GLU A 201 0.87 12.33 0.02
C GLU A 201 1.46 11.10 0.75
N ASN A 202 0.94 10.76 1.93
CA ASN A 202 1.38 9.62 2.72
C ASN A 202 0.79 8.28 2.22
N PHE A 203 -0.38 8.32 1.58
CA PHE A 203 -1.11 7.11 1.20
C PHE A 203 -1.52 7.11 -0.28
N GLY A 204 -0.87 6.27 -1.07
CA GLY A 204 -1.36 5.93 -2.42
C GLY A 204 -2.65 5.11 -2.39
N SER A 205 -3.29 4.94 -3.55
CA SER A 205 -4.59 4.25 -3.67
C SER A 205 -4.63 2.85 -3.04
N THR A 206 -3.56 2.05 -3.20
CA THR A 206 -3.44 0.74 -2.53
C THR A 206 -3.46 0.85 -1.00
N SER A 207 -2.80 1.86 -0.45
CA SER A 207 -2.74 2.11 0.98
C SER A 207 -4.08 2.59 1.51
N ILE A 208 -4.72 3.54 0.81
CA ILE A 208 -6.06 4.03 1.15
C ILE A 208 -7.07 2.88 1.15
N SER A 209 -7.11 2.07 0.09
CA SER A 209 -8.00 0.90 0.01
C SER A 209 -7.78 -0.06 1.17
N ARG A 210 -6.52 -0.34 1.54
CA ARG A 210 -6.19 -1.20 2.67
C ARG A 210 -6.69 -0.64 4.00
N LEU A 211 -6.42 0.64 4.27
CA LEU A 211 -6.84 1.29 5.51
C LEU A 211 -8.38 1.28 5.63
N TYR A 212 -9.08 1.56 4.53
CA TYR A 212 -10.53 1.51 4.49
C TYR A 212 -11.09 0.10 4.71
N GLN A 213 -10.59 -0.90 3.97
CA GLN A 213 -11.06 -2.29 4.06
C GLN A 213 -10.79 -2.92 5.42
N ASN A 214 -9.65 -2.58 6.05
CA ASN A 214 -9.33 -3.00 7.40
C ASN A 214 -10.06 -2.18 8.48
N GLN A 215 -10.96 -1.27 8.07
CA GLN A 215 -11.78 -0.45 8.95
C GLN A 215 -10.95 0.30 10.00
N ILE A 216 -9.78 0.81 9.58
CA ILE A 216 -8.91 1.56 10.48
C ILE A 216 -9.58 2.90 10.80
N PRO A 217 -9.87 3.20 12.08
CA PRO A 217 -10.47 4.45 12.47
C PRO A 217 -9.59 5.62 12.06
N PHE A 218 -10.22 6.69 11.56
CA PHE A 218 -9.51 7.88 11.13
C PHE A 218 -8.67 8.49 12.28
N ASP A 219 -9.23 8.55 13.49
CA ASP A 219 -8.53 9.04 14.69
C ASP A 219 -7.28 8.23 15.04
N TYR A 220 -7.28 6.93 14.73
CA TYR A 220 -6.10 6.08 14.93
C TYR A 220 -4.98 6.48 13.98
N ILE A 221 -5.29 6.77 12.70
CA ILE A 221 -4.32 7.25 11.70
C ILE A 221 -3.79 8.63 12.07
N ILE A 222 -4.69 9.54 12.49
CA ILE A 222 -4.31 10.90 12.93
C ILE A 222 -3.34 10.86 14.10
N GLY A 223 -3.48 9.90 15.01
CA GLY A 223 -2.55 9.71 16.12
C GLY A 223 -1.08 9.57 15.67
N PHE A 224 -0.80 8.86 14.56
CA PHE A 224 0.56 8.74 14.03
C PHE A 224 1.07 10.07 13.46
N LYS A 225 0.19 10.83 12.80
CA LYS A 225 0.54 12.16 12.28
C LYS A 225 0.87 13.13 13.41
N GLU A 226 0.03 13.17 14.44
CA GLU A 226 0.22 14.05 15.61
C GLU A 226 1.50 13.73 16.39
N ALA A 227 1.85 12.45 16.47
CA ALA A 227 3.10 11.99 17.07
C ALA A 227 4.33 12.21 16.18
N GLY A 228 4.15 12.64 14.92
CA GLY A 228 5.25 12.88 13.98
C GLY A 228 5.91 11.61 13.43
N ILE A 229 5.25 10.46 13.55
CA ILE A 229 5.79 9.12 13.22
C ILE A 229 5.09 8.48 12.02
N LEU A 230 4.22 9.21 11.33
CA LEU A 230 3.42 8.67 10.24
C LEU A 230 4.28 8.09 9.10
N GLU A 231 5.41 8.73 8.80
CA GLU A 231 6.33 8.29 7.74
C GLU A 231 7.00 6.95 8.04
N ASP A 232 7.14 6.61 9.33
CA ASP A 232 7.74 5.35 9.77
C ASP A 232 6.75 4.17 9.65
N PHE A 233 5.45 4.49 9.55
CA PHE A 233 4.36 3.52 9.55
C PHE A 233 3.49 3.61 8.29
N GLY A 234 3.86 2.86 7.26
CA GLY A 234 2.99 2.63 6.12
C GLY A 234 1.68 1.89 6.47
N SER A 235 0.67 1.99 5.61
CA SER A 235 -0.67 1.37 5.80
C SER A 235 -0.67 -0.08 6.28
N THR A 236 0.26 -0.94 5.83
CA THR A 236 0.37 -2.33 6.29
C THR A 236 0.75 -2.41 7.77
N SER A 237 1.68 -1.57 8.23
CA SER A 237 2.10 -1.51 9.63
C SER A 237 0.99 -0.96 10.51
N ILE A 238 0.33 0.13 10.09
CA ILE A 238 -0.82 0.70 10.80
C ILE A 238 -1.94 -0.34 10.94
N SER A 239 -2.30 -1.02 9.85
CA SER A 239 -3.33 -2.07 9.91
C SER A 239 -2.96 -3.20 10.85
N ARG A 240 -1.70 -3.65 10.84
CA ARG A 240 -1.22 -4.70 11.76
C ARG A 240 -1.34 -4.27 13.21
N LEU A 241 -0.88 -3.07 13.55
CA LEU A 241 -0.93 -2.55 14.92
C LEU A 241 -2.38 -2.48 15.41
N TYR A 242 -3.27 -1.90 14.60
CA TYR A 242 -4.69 -1.78 14.94
C TYR A 242 -5.38 -3.13 15.11
N GLN A 243 -5.20 -4.07 14.17
CA GLN A 243 -5.81 -5.41 14.23
C GLN A 243 -5.30 -6.25 15.42
N ASN A 244 -4.12 -5.93 15.94
CA ASN A 244 -3.56 -6.55 17.14
C ASN A 244 -3.82 -5.73 18.41
N ASN A 245 -4.79 -4.80 18.36
CA ASN A 245 -5.23 -3.96 19.48
C ASN A 245 -4.11 -3.13 20.13
N VAL A 246 -3.05 -2.79 19.38
CA VAL A 246 -1.99 -1.92 19.92
C VAL A 246 -2.56 -0.50 20.04
N PRO A 247 -2.68 0.05 21.26
CA PRO A 247 -3.27 1.36 21.46
C PRO A 247 -2.32 2.47 21.00
N ARG A 248 -2.88 3.62 20.60
CA ARG A 248 -2.10 4.79 20.15
C ARG A 248 -1.14 5.27 21.24
N GLU A 249 -1.56 5.14 22.50
CA GLU A 249 -0.82 5.57 23.68
C GLU A 249 0.49 4.80 23.80
N TYR A 250 0.45 3.47 23.59
CA TYR A 250 1.66 2.64 23.64
C TYR A 250 2.65 2.99 22.53
N ILE A 251 2.15 3.26 21.32
CA ILE A 251 2.99 3.68 20.20
C ILE A 251 3.62 5.05 20.51
N SER A 252 2.85 5.97 21.11
CA SER A 252 3.33 7.29 21.51
C SER A 252 4.39 7.20 22.61
N GLU A 253 4.23 6.32 23.60
CA GLU A 253 5.23 6.07 24.64
C GLU A 253 6.55 5.55 24.04
N LEU A 254 6.48 4.62 23.08
CA LEU A 254 7.67 4.15 22.37
C LEU A 254 8.31 5.26 21.53
N ALA A 255 7.51 6.13 20.90
CA ALA A 255 7.99 7.28 20.13
C ALA A 255 8.75 8.28 21.00
N GLU A 256 8.14 8.70 22.11
CA GLU A 256 8.70 9.66 23.05
C GLU A 256 9.99 9.14 23.70
N ALA A 257 10.07 7.83 23.91
CA ALA A 257 11.27 7.17 24.42
C ALA A 257 12.34 6.91 23.33
N GLY A 258 12.05 7.18 22.05
CA GLY A 258 12.98 7.00 20.95
C GLY A 258 13.17 5.55 20.48
N TYR A 259 12.22 4.65 20.77
CA TYR A 259 12.34 3.21 20.51
C TYR A 259 11.61 2.71 19.26
N LEU A 260 10.94 3.59 18.50
CA LEU A 260 10.23 3.15 17.29
C LEU A 260 11.19 2.64 16.21
N ASP A 261 12.37 3.25 16.07
CA ASP A 261 13.39 2.83 15.10
C ASP A 261 13.95 1.43 15.40
N ASN A 262 13.93 1.02 16.68
CA ASN A 262 14.37 -0.31 17.11
C ASN A 262 13.35 -1.40 16.77
N PHE A 263 12.07 -1.04 16.56
CA PHE A 263 10.98 -2.01 16.49
C PHE A 263 10.05 -1.77 15.30
N GLY A 264 10.10 -2.67 14.32
CA GLY A 264 9.06 -2.76 13.31
C GLY A 264 7.69 -3.15 13.92
N SER A 265 6.61 -2.93 13.19
CA SER A 265 5.24 -3.15 13.70
C SER A 265 4.99 -4.56 14.27
N THR A 266 5.59 -5.62 13.71
CA THR A 266 5.50 -6.98 14.28
C THR A 266 6.14 -7.08 15.67
N SER A 267 7.28 -6.41 15.86
CA SER A 267 7.98 -6.35 17.15
C SER A 267 7.16 -5.55 18.16
N ILE A 268 6.62 -4.40 17.77
CA ILE A 268 5.73 -3.59 18.63
C ILE A 268 4.51 -4.39 19.08
N VAL A 269 3.86 -5.12 18.16
CA VAL A 269 2.75 -6.03 18.51
C VAL A 269 3.19 -7.04 19.57
N ARG A 270 4.37 -7.65 19.41
CA ARG A 270 4.88 -8.63 20.37
C ARG A 270 5.14 -8.01 21.73
N LEU A 271 5.79 -6.85 21.79
CA LEU A 271 6.04 -6.14 23.03
C LEU A 271 4.72 -5.79 23.73
N HIS A 272 3.74 -5.31 22.96
CA HIS A 272 2.42 -4.95 23.49
C HIS A 272 1.64 -6.16 24.05
N ILE A 273 1.55 -7.26 23.30
CA ILE A 273 0.84 -8.48 23.75
C ILE A 273 1.45 -9.04 25.04
N ASN A 274 2.77 -8.96 25.18
CA ASN A 274 3.49 -9.39 26.37
C ASN A 274 3.62 -8.29 27.44
N GLN A 275 2.89 -7.18 27.28
CA GLN A 275 2.80 -6.08 28.26
C GLN A 275 4.17 -5.51 28.66
N VAL A 276 5.13 -5.49 27.73
CA VAL A 276 6.46 -4.92 27.97
C VAL A 276 6.33 -3.39 27.97
N PRO A 277 6.54 -2.69 29.10
CA PRO A 277 6.42 -1.23 29.14
C PRO A 277 7.67 -0.57 28.54
N ALA A 278 7.51 0.66 28.02
CA ALA A 278 8.64 1.45 27.52
C ALA A 278 9.73 1.69 28.59
N SER A 279 9.34 1.73 29.87
CA SER A 279 10.28 1.84 31.00
C SER A 279 11.24 0.65 31.12
N PHE A 280 10.81 -0.57 30.76
CA PHE A 280 11.69 -1.73 30.75
C PHE A 280 12.67 -1.67 29.57
N LEU A 281 12.22 -1.21 28.40
CA LEU A 281 13.10 -0.98 27.25
C LEU A 281 14.21 0.02 27.61
N LYS A 282 13.87 1.05 28.37
CA LYS A 282 14.85 2.00 28.91
C LYS A 282 15.90 1.35 29.81
N ILE A 283 15.52 0.37 30.64
CA ILE A 283 16.48 -0.36 31.48
C ILE A 283 17.48 -1.13 30.61
N LEU A 284 17.01 -1.75 29.53
CA LEU A 284 17.87 -2.47 28.58
C LEU A 284 18.79 -1.50 27.82
N ASP A 285 18.24 -0.38 27.36
CA ASP A 285 18.96 0.67 26.63
C ASP A 285 20.06 1.32 27.49
N ASP A 286 19.74 1.70 28.75
CA ASP A 286 20.71 2.24 29.71
C ASP A 286 21.88 1.28 30.01
N LYS A 287 21.66 -0.03 29.80
CA LYS A 287 22.69 -1.08 29.94
C LYS A 287 23.41 -1.39 28.63
N GLY A 288 23.04 -0.73 27.53
CA GLY A 288 23.56 -0.98 26.19
C GLY A 288 23.18 -2.34 25.62
N LEU A 289 22.03 -2.89 26.02
CA LEU A 289 21.57 -4.22 25.61
C LEU A 289 20.49 -4.17 24.52
N LEU A 290 19.73 -3.07 24.42
CA LEU A 290 18.52 -3.02 23.60
C LEU A 290 18.79 -3.31 22.11
N ASP A 291 19.85 -2.70 21.56
CA ASP A 291 20.23 -2.85 20.14
C ASP A 291 20.68 -4.27 19.76
N ASP A 292 21.16 -5.05 20.73
CA ASP A 292 21.64 -6.43 20.54
C ASP A 292 20.52 -7.47 20.74
N MET A 293 19.32 -7.04 21.13
CA MET A 293 18.22 -7.92 21.50
C MET A 293 17.11 -7.92 20.46
N SER A 294 16.64 -9.11 20.07
CA SER A 294 15.40 -9.22 19.32
C SER A 294 14.20 -8.92 20.23
N SER A 295 13.05 -8.58 19.65
CA SER A 295 11.82 -8.40 20.45
C SER A 295 11.37 -9.69 21.16
N GLU A 296 11.75 -10.89 20.70
CA GLU A 296 11.58 -12.12 21.50
C GLU A 296 12.46 -12.10 22.76
N SER A 297 13.75 -11.77 22.60
CA SER A 297 14.69 -11.71 23.72
C SER A 297 14.30 -10.66 24.75
N VAL A 298 13.79 -9.51 24.31
CA VAL A 298 13.25 -8.46 25.20
C VAL A 298 12.09 -9.00 26.03
N VAL A 299 11.14 -9.69 25.40
CA VAL A 299 10.01 -10.31 26.11
C VAL A 299 10.48 -11.33 27.13
N THR A 300 11.38 -12.24 26.75
CA THR A 300 11.93 -13.24 27.67
C THR A 300 12.65 -12.58 28.86
N ALA A 301 13.41 -11.51 28.63
CA ALA A 301 14.07 -10.78 29.71
C ALA A 301 13.06 -10.14 30.67
N TYR A 302 11.98 -9.55 30.15
CA TYR A 302 10.92 -8.95 30.96
C TYR A 302 10.19 -9.99 31.82
N GLU A 303 9.84 -11.14 31.22
CA GLU A 303 9.17 -12.24 31.91
C GLU A 303 10.01 -12.84 33.05
N LEU A 304 11.33 -12.84 32.90
CA LEU A 304 12.26 -13.35 33.91
C LEU A 304 12.59 -12.31 34.99
N GLU A 305 12.56 -11.01 34.69
CA GLU A 305 12.75 -9.96 35.70
C GLU A 305 11.52 -9.81 36.62
N GLY A 306 10.33 -10.13 36.12
CA GLY A 306 9.09 -10.13 36.90
C GLY A 306 8.87 -11.33 37.84
N GLN A 307 9.82 -12.28 37.88
CA GLN A 307 9.81 -13.48 38.76
C GLN A 307 10.70 -13.30 39.99
#